data_AF-A0A8T5KCI3-F1
#
_entry.id   AF-A0A8T5KCI3-F1
#
_cell.length_a   1.000
_cell.length_b   1.000
_cell.length_c   1.000
_cell.angle_alpha   90.00
_cell.angle_beta   90.00
_cell.angle_gamma   90.00
#
_symmetry.space_group_name_H-M   'P 1'
#
loop_
_entity.id
_entity.type
_entity.pdbx_description
1 polymer ?
#
loop_
_entity_poly.entity_id
_entity_poly.type
_entity_poly.pdbx_seq_one_letter_code
_entity_poly.pdbx_strand_id
1 'polypeptide(L)'
;MKSFMVDLDRCVGCYACIIGCKDENNLDAGTDRIGLRVIEGKEQLYTHYIPEFNLDCEGDSRCTTCPQLQAQGRRPACAANCLTDAIIFDESEKIEAAAKGRRVKVVEGNTSVTYVSSIEISELSK
;
A
#
# COMPACT_ATOMS: atom_id res chain seq x y z
N MET A 1 -3.15 -10.01 13.94
CA MET A 1 -3.23 -10.21 12.46
C MET A 1 -2.55 -9.00 11.87
N LYS A 2 -1.74 -9.19 10.82
CA LYS A 2 -1.00 -8.10 10.21
C LYS A 2 -1.81 -7.41 9.12
N SER A 3 -1.54 -6.13 8.92
CA SER A 3 -2.18 -5.30 7.90
C SER A 3 -1.18 -4.29 7.32
N PHE A 4 -1.59 -3.62 6.25
CA PHE A 4 -0.78 -2.56 5.65
C PHE A 4 -1.14 -1.19 6.22
N MET A 5 -0.14 -0.33 6.32
CA MET A 5 -0.31 1.12 6.37
C MET A 5 0.43 1.76 5.20
N VAL A 6 -0.20 2.76 4.58
CA VAL A 6 0.39 3.56 3.52
C VAL A 6 0.38 5.03 3.92
N ASP A 7 1.56 5.59 4.08
CA ASP A 7 1.78 7.01 4.36
C ASP A 7 1.91 7.80 3.05
N LEU A 8 0.85 8.51 2.69
CA LEU A 8 0.79 9.29 1.45
C LEU A 8 1.68 10.53 1.48
N ASP A 9 2.03 11.04 2.67
CA ASP A 9 2.96 12.16 2.81
C ASP A 9 4.40 11.72 2.51
N ARG A 10 4.70 10.42 2.66
CA ARG A 10 6.02 9.83 2.41
C ARG A 10 6.14 9.13 1.06
N CYS A 11 5.02 8.87 0.38
CA CYS A 11 5.03 8.20 -0.91
C CYS A 11 5.45 9.17 -2.02
N VAL A 12 6.54 8.85 -2.71
CA VAL A 12 7.10 9.68 -3.79
C VAL A 12 6.80 9.13 -5.18
N GLY A 13 5.97 8.09 -5.28
CA GLY A 13 5.59 7.51 -6.56
C GLY A 13 6.75 6.88 -7.35
N CYS A 14 7.72 6.25 -6.69
CA CYS A 14 8.89 5.66 -7.37
C CYS A 14 8.64 4.28 -8.02
N TYR A 15 7.43 3.73 -7.91
CA TYR A 15 7.03 2.42 -8.46
C TYR A 15 7.80 1.19 -7.92
N ALA A 16 8.69 1.36 -6.92
CA ALA A 16 9.46 0.25 -6.34
C ALA A 16 8.57 -0.86 -5.73
N CYS A 17 7.42 -0.49 -5.17
CA CYS A 17 6.48 -1.46 -4.62
C CYS A 17 5.82 -2.34 -5.69
N ILE A 18 5.60 -1.80 -6.88
CA ILE A 18 5.01 -2.51 -8.02
C ILE A 18 6.03 -3.48 -8.61
N ILE A 19 7.22 -2.96 -8.95
CA ILE A 19 8.30 -3.76 -9.55
C ILE A 19 8.73 -4.87 -8.59
N GLY A 20 8.96 -4.54 -7.31
CA GLY A 20 9.35 -5.52 -6.31
C GLY A 20 8.28 -6.58 -6.06
N CYS A 21 6.99 -6.23 -6.15
CA CYS A 21 5.92 -7.21 -6.05
C CYS A 21 5.89 -8.16 -7.24
N LYS A 22 6.07 -7.64 -8.46
CA LYS A 22 6.13 -8.48 -9.67
C LYS A 22 7.31 -9.44 -9.62
N ASP A 23 8.51 -8.94 -9.33
CA ASP A 23 9.76 -9.72 -9.32
C ASP A 23 9.69 -10.85 -8.28
N GLU A 24 9.34 -10.53 -7.04
CA GLU A 24 9.22 -11.53 -5.95
C GLU A 24 8.19 -12.63 -6.27
N ASN A 25 7.12 -12.30 -6.99
CA ASN A 25 6.03 -13.23 -7.27
C ASN A 25 6.05 -13.76 -8.70
N ASN A 26 7.11 -13.48 -9.47
CA ASN A 26 7.29 -13.87 -10.86
C ASN A 26 6.03 -13.62 -11.73
N LEU A 27 5.44 -12.43 -11.61
CA LEU A 27 4.22 -12.07 -12.31
C LEU A 27 4.48 -11.70 -13.77
N ASP A 28 3.59 -12.12 -14.65
CA ASP A 28 3.64 -11.79 -16.07
C ASP A 28 3.49 -10.28 -16.34
N ALA A 29 3.97 -9.87 -17.52
CA ALA A 29 3.69 -8.53 -18.04
C ALA A 29 2.17 -8.31 -18.13
N GLY A 30 1.69 -7.19 -17.58
CA GLY A 30 0.26 -6.87 -17.50
C GLY A 30 -0.47 -7.42 -16.27
N THR A 31 0.16 -8.29 -15.46
CA THR A 31 -0.41 -8.76 -14.19
C THR A 31 0.18 -8.01 -13.01
N ASP A 32 -0.66 -7.23 -12.32
CA ASP A 32 -0.26 -6.43 -11.16
C ASP A 32 -1.10 -6.78 -9.94
N ARG A 33 -0.45 -6.87 -8.77
CA ARG A 33 -1.11 -7.03 -7.47
C ARG A 33 -1.25 -5.72 -6.69
N ILE A 34 -0.53 -4.71 -7.15
CA ILE A 34 -0.52 -3.35 -6.63
C ILE A 34 -0.38 -2.38 -7.80
N GLY A 35 -1.20 -1.35 -7.84
CA GLY A 35 -1.14 -0.25 -8.80
C GLY A 35 -0.67 1.04 -8.13
N LEU A 36 -0.51 2.10 -8.93
CA LEU A 36 -0.25 3.45 -8.41
C LEU A 36 -1.24 4.43 -9.06
N ARG A 37 -2.17 4.94 -8.27
CA ARG A 37 -3.03 6.05 -8.68
C ARG A 37 -2.41 7.37 -8.28
N VAL A 38 -2.54 8.37 -9.15
CA VAL A 38 -2.06 9.73 -8.88
C VAL A 38 -3.27 10.64 -8.73
N ILE A 39 -3.30 11.40 -7.64
CA ILE A 39 -4.30 12.42 -7.39
C ILE A 39 -3.58 13.75 -7.20
N GLU A 40 -4.06 14.78 -7.90
CA GLU A 40 -3.62 16.15 -7.73
C GLU A 40 -4.67 16.90 -6.91
N GLY A 41 -4.21 17.55 -5.84
CA GLY A 41 -5.07 18.32 -4.97
C GLY A 41 -5.64 19.57 -5.62
N LYS A 42 -6.62 20.17 -4.95
CA LYS A 42 -7.16 21.49 -5.33
C LYS A 42 -6.02 22.49 -5.56
N GLU A 43 -6.11 23.21 -6.67
CA GLU A 43 -5.12 24.22 -7.08
C GLU A 43 -3.68 23.67 -7.20
N GLN A 44 -3.52 22.35 -7.39
CA GLN A 44 -2.22 21.66 -7.49
C GLN A 44 -1.30 21.87 -6.28
N LEU A 45 -1.86 22.12 -5.11
CA LEU A 45 -1.08 22.35 -3.89
C LEU A 45 -0.40 21.08 -3.35
N TYR A 46 -0.82 19.91 -3.82
CA TYR A 46 -0.25 18.63 -3.44
C TYR A 46 -0.47 17.57 -4.53
N THR A 47 0.37 16.54 -4.49
CA THR A 47 0.20 15.32 -5.29
C THR A 47 0.29 14.13 -4.34
N HIS A 48 -0.73 13.28 -4.37
CA HIS A 48 -0.68 11.98 -3.70
C HIS A 48 -0.45 10.88 -4.71
N TYR A 49 0.61 10.11 -4.49
CA TYR A 49 0.85 8.83 -5.12
C TYR A 49 0.28 7.75 -4.21
N ILE A 50 -0.70 7.01 -4.71
CA ILE A 50 -1.53 6.10 -3.91
C ILE A 50 -1.29 4.68 -4.41
N PRO A 51 -0.46 3.90 -3.71
CA PRO A 51 -0.35 2.47 -3.93
C PRO A 51 -1.69 1.78 -3.67
N GLU A 52 -2.34 1.24 -4.70
CA GLU A 52 -3.64 0.56 -4.59
C GLU A 52 -3.44 -0.94 -4.66
N PHE A 53 -3.87 -1.66 -3.63
CA PHE A 53 -3.72 -3.11 -3.54
C PHE A 53 -4.95 -3.80 -4.08
N ASN A 54 -4.76 -4.89 -4.82
CA ASN A 54 -5.86 -5.72 -5.30
C ASN A 54 -6.31 -6.68 -4.21
N LEU A 55 -7.22 -6.23 -3.34
CA LEU A 55 -7.65 -6.96 -2.13
C LEU A 55 -8.83 -7.91 -2.36
N ASP A 56 -9.73 -7.51 -3.28
CA ASP A 56 -11.05 -8.13 -3.50
C ASP A 56 -11.21 -8.73 -4.91
N CYS A 57 -10.12 -9.12 -5.55
CA CYS A 57 -10.16 -9.87 -6.80
C CYS A 57 -9.74 -11.32 -6.60
N GLU A 58 -10.01 -12.15 -7.60
CA GLU A 58 -9.54 -13.53 -7.68
C GLU A 58 -8.45 -13.68 -8.75
N GLY A 59 -7.64 -14.73 -8.64
CA GLY A 59 -6.56 -15.04 -9.57
C GLY A 59 -5.23 -14.36 -9.26
N ASP A 60 -4.32 -14.36 -10.23
CA ASP A 60 -2.91 -14.00 -10.02
C ASP A 60 -2.67 -12.53 -9.70
N SER A 61 -3.62 -11.65 -10.08
CA SER A 61 -3.62 -10.23 -9.77
C SER A 61 -4.02 -9.92 -8.33
N ARG A 62 -4.45 -10.91 -7.52
CA ARG A 62 -4.80 -10.69 -6.11
C ARG A 62 -3.55 -10.51 -5.27
N CYS A 63 -3.53 -9.47 -4.43
CA CYS A 63 -2.53 -9.33 -3.38
C CYS A 63 -2.64 -10.51 -2.41
N THR A 64 -1.54 -11.20 -2.13
CA THR A 64 -1.54 -12.35 -1.21
C THR A 64 -0.96 -12.05 0.16
N THR A 65 -0.45 -10.83 0.37
CA THR A 65 0.40 -10.45 1.53
C THR A 65 1.75 -11.16 1.59
N CYS A 66 2.22 -11.80 0.51
CA CYS A 66 3.52 -12.50 0.45
C CYS A 66 3.74 -13.53 1.59
N PRO A 67 2.86 -14.54 1.75
CA PRO A 67 2.96 -15.51 2.84
C PRO A 67 4.30 -16.25 2.85
N GLN A 68 4.91 -16.47 1.67
CA GLN A 68 6.21 -17.12 1.52
C GLN A 68 7.34 -16.32 2.19
N LEU A 69 7.28 -14.99 2.17
CA LEU A 69 8.24 -14.11 2.83
C LEU A 69 7.96 -14.03 4.33
N GLN A 70 6.68 -13.93 4.72
CA GLN A 70 6.29 -13.90 6.11
C GLN A 70 6.71 -15.16 6.87
N ALA A 71 6.62 -16.34 6.22
CA ALA A 71 7.09 -17.61 6.77
C ALA A 71 8.61 -17.62 7.10
N GLN A 72 9.37 -16.73 6.47
CA GLN A 72 10.81 -16.54 6.70
C GLN A 72 11.11 -15.34 7.64
N GLY A 73 10.09 -14.74 8.24
CA GLY A 73 10.24 -13.53 9.06
C GLY A 73 10.55 -12.26 8.26
N ARG A 74 10.38 -12.29 6.93
CA ARG A 74 10.61 -11.14 6.04
C ARG A 74 9.32 -10.35 5.82
N ARG A 75 9.45 -9.06 5.50
CA ARG A 75 8.33 -8.19 5.11
C ARG A 75 7.86 -8.53 3.68
N PRO A 76 6.58 -8.29 3.33
CA PRO A 76 6.12 -8.37 1.94
C PRO A 76 6.97 -7.50 1.01
N ALA A 77 7.13 -7.92 -0.24
CA ALA A 77 8.05 -7.27 -1.19
C ALA A 77 7.76 -5.78 -1.41
N CYS A 78 6.49 -5.38 -1.44
CA CYS A 78 6.10 -3.98 -1.58
C CYS A 78 6.57 -3.11 -0.39
N ALA A 79 6.48 -3.62 0.84
CA ALA A 79 6.95 -2.95 2.04
C ALA A 79 8.49 -3.01 2.16
N ALA A 80 9.11 -4.13 1.79
CA ALA A 80 10.56 -4.31 1.84
C ALA A 80 11.31 -3.39 0.86
N ASN A 81 10.74 -3.11 -0.31
CA ASN A 81 11.34 -2.26 -1.33
C ASN A 81 10.95 -0.78 -1.23
N CYS A 82 10.16 -0.40 -0.23
CA CYS A 82 9.77 1.00 -0.05
C CYS A 82 10.92 1.83 0.50
N LEU A 83 11.56 2.63 -0.36
CA LEU A 83 12.74 3.44 -0.01
C LEU A 83 12.47 4.53 1.03
N THR A 84 11.21 4.93 1.18
CA THR A 84 10.81 6.00 2.10
C THR A 84 10.05 5.49 3.31
N ASP A 85 9.91 4.16 3.49
CA ASP A 85 9.03 3.52 4.47
C ASP A 85 7.59 4.05 4.46
N ALA A 86 7.10 4.47 3.28
CA ALA A 86 5.70 4.83 3.09
C ALA A 86 4.77 3.62 3.23
N ILE A 87 5.22 2.41 2.86
CA ILE A 87 4.44 1.17 3.00
C ILE A 87 4.98 0.37 4.18
N ILE A 88 4.15 0.18 5.19
CA ILE A 88 4.46 -0.58 6.40
C ILE A 88 3.52 -1.79 6.47
N PHE A 89 4.05 -2.93 6.90
CA PHE A 89 3.27 -4.15 7.16
C PHE A 89 3.63 -4.70 8.53
N ASP A 90 2.71 -4.60 9.48
CA ASP A 90 2.90 -4.99 10.88
C ASP A 90 1.55 -5.39 11.50
N GLU A 91 1.53 -5.75 12.78
CA GLU A 91 0.29 -6.04 13.51
C GLU A 91 -0.68 -4.86 13.44
N SER A 92 -1.96 -5.14 13.17
CA SER A 92 -2.99 -4.09 12.99
C SER A 92 -3.07 -3.12 14.16
N GLU A 93 -2.88 -3.59 15.39
CA GLU A 93 -2.88 -2.75 16.60
C GLU A 93 -1.79 -1.68 16.56
N LYS A 94 -0.61 -2.00 16.01
CA LYS A 94 0.48 -1.04 15.85
C LYS A 94 0.19 -0.07 14.70
N ILE A 95 -0.43 -0.56 13.63
CA ILE A 95 -0.86 0.29 12.51
C ILE A 95 -1.90 1.32 13.00
N GLU A 96 -2.90 0.89 13.75
CA GLU A 96 -3.91 1.76 14.36
C GLU A 96 -3.27 2.79 15.30
N ALA A 97 -2.32 2.36 16.13
CA ALA A 97 -1.57 3.26 17.00
C ALA A 97 -0.75 4.30 16.21
N ALA A 98 -0.09 3.90 15.12
CA ALA A 98 0.69 4.79 14.26
C ALA A 98 -0.19 5.75 13.43
N ALA A 99 -1.42 5.35 13.09
CA ALA A 99 -2.39 6.16 12.37
C ALA A 99 -3.12 7.18 13.28
N LYS A 100 -3.05 7.01 14.61
CA LYS A 100 -3.75 7.85 15.57
C LYS A 100 -3.42 9.33 15.40
N GLY A 101 -4.45 10.16 15.24
CA GLY A 101 -4.32 11.62 15.10
C GLY A 101 -3.99 12.09 13.68
N ARG A 102 -3.87 11.17 12.71
CA ARG A 102 -3.75 11.50 11.29
C ARG A 102 -5.12 11.43 10.62
N ARG A 103 -5.23 11.96 9.40
CA ARG A 103 -6.39 11.62 8.55
C ARG A 103 -6.19 10.19 8.07
N VAL A 104 -7.25 9.40 8.14
CA VAL A 104 -7.20 7.96 7.89
C VAL A 104 -8.28 7.57 6.90
N LYS A 105 -7.93 6.71 5.94
CA LYS A 105 -8.88 5.95 5.14
C LYS A 105 -8.49 4.48 5.20
N VAL A 106 -9.40 3.64 5.67
CA VAL A 106 -9.22 2.19 5.65
C VAL A 106 -9.92 1.62 4.43
N VAL A 107 -9.24 0.73 3.73
CA VAL A 107 -9.80 -0.12 2.67
C VAL A 107 -9.67 -1.56 3.14
N GLU A 108 -10.80 -2.27 3.13
CA GLU A 108 -10.90 -3.66 3.57
C GLU A 108 -10.89 -4.60 2.37
N GLY A 109 -10.59 -5.88 2.63
CA GLY A 109 -10.67 -6.96 1.66
C GLY A 109 -10.04 -8.24 2.23
N ASN A 110 -9.19 -8.93 1.47
CA ASN A 110 -8.45 -10.08 2.02
C ASN A 110 -7.40 -9.72 3.08
N THR A 111 -7.02 -8.45 3.14
CA THR A 111 -6.29 -7.78 4.22
C THR A 111 -6.78 -6.34 4.27
N SER A 112 -6.61 -5.66 5.41
CA SER A 112 -6.86 -4.22 5.48
C SER A 112 -5.64 -3.41 5.06
N VAL A 113 -5.90 -2.24 4.48
CA VAL A 113 -4.90 -1.21 4.14
C VAL A 113 -5.36 0.12 4.73
N THR A 114 -4.54 0.67 5.63
CA THR A 114 -4.78 1.96 6.29
C THR A 114 -3.97 3.04 5.60
N TYR A 115 -4.61 3.90 4.81
CA TYR A 115 -3.99 5.07 4.22
C TYR A 115 -4.00 6.23 5.22
N VAL A 116 -2.88 6.93 5.34
CA VAL A 116 -2.71 8.08 6.22
C VAL A 116 -2.11 9.28 5.48
N SER A 117 -2.55 10.48 5.86
CA SER A 117 -2.02 11.74 5.30
C SER A 117 -2.20 12.91 6.27
N SER A 118 -1.36 13.92 6.10
CA SER A 118 -1.37 15.23 6.76
C SER A 118 -2.39 16.20 6.14
N ILE A 119 -2.96 15.86 4.99
CA ILE A 119 -3.94 16.66 4.24
C ILE A 119 -5.16 15.82 3.85
N GLU A 120 -6.19 16.47 3.29
CA GLU A 120 -7.47 15.84 2.93
C GLU A 120 -7.31 14.56 2.09
N ILE A 121 -8.04 13.52 2.47
CA ILE A 121 -8.01 12.16 1.85
C ILE A 121 -9.35 11.84 1.16
N SER A 122 -10.30 12.77 1.15
CA SER A 122 -11.65 12.56 0.61
C SER A 122 -11.68 12.08 -0.86
N GLU A 123 -10.61 12.32 -1.62
CA GLU A 123 -10.45 11.90 -3.01
C GLU A 123 -10.04 10.42 -3.19
N LEU A 124 -9.70 9.69 -2.11
CA LEU A 124 -9.54 8.22 -2.12
C LEU A 124 -10.88 7.47 -2.21
N SER A 125 -12.01 8.17 -2.34
CA SER A 125 -13.36 7.58 -2.37
C SER A 125 -13.84 7.13 -3.75
N LYS A 126 -12.97 7.14 -4.76
CA LYS A 126 -13.23 6.57 -6.09
C LYS A 126 -12.35 5.36 -6.32
#